data_AF-A0A9D8II17-F1
#
_entry.id   AF-A0A9D8II17-F1
#
_cell.length_a   1.000
_cell.length_b   1.000
_cell.length_c   1.000
_cell.angle_alpha   90.00
_cell.angle_beta   90.00
_cell.angle_gamma   90.00
#
_symmetry.space_group_name_H-M   'P 1'
#
loop_
_entity.id
_entity.type
_entity.pdbx_description
1 polymer ?
#
loop_
_entity_poly.entity_id
_entity_poly.type
_entity_poly.pdbx_seq_one_letter_code
_entity_poly.pdbx_strand_id
1 'polypeptide(L)'
;MGGRKPGGKKPGGQARKPVPGHQHPDSGKPREEDFFEEPEGIASLPEIPRELGIDPLLLAVMESVVFLSGSDESVVHPDAAESVLSRIIGTLTRLDDTRRNRVLEDLATLKGHVSGPQWPDGMAEFLEQFAREINPGDAE
;
A
#
# COMPACT_ATOMS: atom_id res chain seq x y z
N MET A 1 38.35 44.20 38.09
CA MET A 1 39.54 43.34 37.89
C MET A 1 39.05 41.92 37.71
N GLY A 2 39.12 41.22 36.57
CA GLY A 2 40.00 41.32 35.41
C GLY A 2 40.88 40.08 35.30
N GLY A 3 40.31 38.87 35.16
CA GLY A 3 41.06 37.61 35.04
C GLY A 3 40.98 37.04 33.63
N ARG A 4 42.12 36.99 32.93
CA ARG A 4 42.30 36.48 31.56
C ARG A 4 42.30 34.94 31.50
N LYS A 5 41.73 34.39 30.43
CA LYS A 5 41.70 32.96 30.04
C LYS A 5 43.09 32.40 29.69
N PRO A 6 43.39 31.13 29.99
CA PRO A 6 44.43 30.37 29.30
C PRO A 6 43.85 29.50 28.18
N GLY A 7 44.62 29.41 27.09
CA GLY A 7 44.29 28.66 25.87
C GLY A 7 44.48 27.15 26.01
N GLY A 8 43.64 26.40 25.31
CA GLY A 8 43.73 24.96 25.09
C GLY A 8 43.92 24.66 23.61
N LYS A 9 45.06 24.05 23.30
CA LYS A 9 45.53 23.61 21.98
C LYS A 9 44.62 22.48 21.46
N LYS A 10 44.04 22.62 20.26
CA LYS A 10 43.30 21.52 19.60
C LYS A 10 44.29 20.46 19.07
N PRO A 11 44.10 19.17 19.31
CA PRO A 11 44.91 18.13 18.69
C PRO A 11 44.51 17.97 17.21
N GLY A 12 45.54 17.89 16.36
CA GLY A 12 45.42 17.83 14.91
C GLY A 12 44.71 16.57 14.42
N GLY A 13 43.67 16.78 13.61
CA GLY A 13 43.06 15.71 12.82
C GLY A 13 44.05 15.25 11.77
N GLN A 14 44.42 13.97 11.81
CA GLN A 14 45.12 13.33 10.71
C GLN A 14 44.27 13.41 9.45
N ALA A 15 44.78 14.10 8.44
CA ALA A 15 44.22 14.11 7.10
C ALA A 15 44.23 12.68 6.56
N ARG A 16 43.04 12.08 6.42
CA ARG A 16 42.88 10.81 5.70
C ARG A 16 43.32 11.05 4.25
N LYS A 17 44.35 10.33 3.80
CA LYS A 17 44.74 10.31 2.38
C LYS A 17 43.57 9.72 1.57
N PRO A 18 43.18 10.31 0.43
CA PRO A 18 42.11 9.77 -0.39
C PRO A 18 42.51 8.41 -0.95
N VAL A 19 41.58 7.46 -0.90
CA VAL A 19 41.72 6.12 -1.49
C VAL A 19 41.65 6.27 -3.01
N PRO A 20 42.69 5.88 -3.77
CA PRO A 20 42.63 5.88 -5.23
C PRO A 20 41.72 4.73 -5.69
N GLY A 21 40.66 5.02 -6.43
CA GLY A 21 39.85 3.98 -7.09
C GLY A 21 38.34 4.01 -6.83
N HIS A 22 37.80 5.00 -6.14
CA HIS A 22 36.35 5.27 -6.20
C HIS A 22 36.11 6.53 -7.03
N GLN A 23 36.12 6.35 -8.35
CA GLN A 23 35.40 7.26 -9.23
C GLN A 23 33.93 7.04 -8.91
N HIS A 24 33.34 7.97 -8.15
CA HIS A 24 31.89 8.11 -8.10
C HIS A 24 31.48 8.52 -9.52
N PRO A 25 30.80 7.68 -10.31
CA PRO A 25 30.23 8.18 -11.55
C PRO A 25 29.19 9.21 -11.13
N ASP A 26 29.38 10.40 -11.67
CA ASP A 26 28.40 11.46 -11.83
C ASP A 26 27.54 11.81 -10.60
N SER A 27 27.78 13.01 -10.08
CA SER A 27 26.81 13.75 -9.26
C SER A 27 25.64 14.21 -10.14
N GLY A 28 25.00 13.25 -10.81
CA GLY A 28 23.76 13.43 -11.53
C GLY A 28 22.70 13.74 -10.49
N LYS A 29 22.16 14.96 -10.56
CA LYS A 29 20.91 15.33 -9.89
C LYS A 29 19.93 14.15 -10.01
N PRO A 30 19.10 13.85 -8.98
CA PRO A 30 17.97 12.95 -9.19
C PRO A 30 17.27 13.43 -10.45
N ARG A 31 17.17 12.59 -11.49
CA ARG A 31 16.38 12.94 -12.66
C ARG A 31 14.96 13.11 -12.12
N GLU A 32 14.44 14.34 -12.15
CA GLU A 32 13.10 14.69 -11.67
C GLU A 32 11.99 14.05 -12.54
N GLU A 33 12.29 13.01 -13.33
CA GLU A 33 11.41 12.44 -14.34
C GLU A 33 11.56 10.92 -14.50
N ASP A 34 11.99 10.18 -13.48
CA ASP A 34 11.59 8.76 -13.39
C ASP A 34 10.13 8.74 -12.89
N PHE A 35 9.22 9.32 -13.69
CA PHE A 35 7.80 9.03 -13.58
C PHE A 35 7.68 7.55 -13.93
N PHE A 36 7.49 6.72 -12.93
CA PHE A 36 7.15 5.32 -13.14
C PHE A 36 5.82 5.31 -13.91
N GLU A 37 5.89 5.05 -15.21
CA GLU A 37 4.71 4.69 -15.98
C GLU A 37 4.12 3.44 -15.30
N GLU A 38 2.83 3.48 -14.97
CA GLU A 38 2.17 2.33 -14.35
C GLU A 38 2.30 1.14 -15.29
N PRO A 39 2.87 0.01 -14.83
CA PRO A 39 2.95 -1.19 -15.63
C PRO A 39 1.59 -1.55 -16.24
N GLU A 40 1.59 -1.91 -17.53
CA GLU A 40 0.42 -2.52 -18.15
C GLU A 40 0.00 -3.77 -17.36
N GLY A 41 -1.31 -3.97 -17.21
CA GLY A 41 -1.87 -5.12 -16.49
C GLY A 41 -2.04 -4.93 -14.98
N ILE A 42 -1.83 -3.73 -14.45
CA ILE A 42 -2.18 -3.40 -13.06
C ILE A 42 -3.70 -3.26 -12.92
N ALA A 43 -4.27 -3.92 -11.91
CA ALA A 43 -5.62 -3.65 -11.43
C ALA A 43 -5.58 -2.63 -10.28
N SER A 44 -6.44 -1.62 -10.38
CA SER A 44 -6.66 -0.61 -9.35
C SER A 44 -8.14 -0.28 -9.26
N LEU A 45 -8.57 0.24 -8.11
CA LEU A 45 -9.91 0.84 -8.02
C LEU A 45 -9.90 2.25 -8.63
N PRO A 46 -11.04 2.70 -9.19
CA PRO A 46 -11.22 4.11 -9.49
C PRO A 46 -11.28 4.92 -8.18
N GLU A 47 -11.11 6.25 -8.27
CA GLU A 47 -11.19 7.11 -7.10
C GLU A 47 -12.56 6.98 -6.40
N ILE A 48 -12.53 6.66 -5.10
CA ILE A 48 -13.72 6.48 -4.27
C ILE A 48 -14.01 7.78 -3.52
N PRO A 49 -15.18 8.41 -3.73
CA PRO A 49 -15.53 9.68 -3.08
C PRO A 49 -15.55 9.56 -1.56
N ARG A 50 -15.00 10.57 -0.87
CA ARG A 50 -14.95 10.62 0.61
C ARG A 50 -16.34 10.67 1.23
N GLU A 51 -17.31 11.20 0.50
CA GLU A 51 -18.69 11.38 0.92
C GLU A 51 -19.42 10.04 1.13
N LEU A 52 -18.88 8.93 0.61
CA LEU A 52 -19.40 7.59 0.89
C LEU A 52 -19.18 7.15 2.34
N GLY A 53 -18.25 7.79 3.06
CA GLY A 53 -18.03 7.52 4.48
C GLY A 53 -17.48 6.13 4.80
N ILE A 54 -16.88 5.45 3.81
CA ILE A 54 -16.21 4.16 3.98
C ILE A 54 -14.92 4.34 4.78
N ASP A 55 -14.61 3.42 5.69
CA ASP A 55 -13.35 3.45 6.44
C ASP A 55 -12.13 3.44 5.49
N PRO A 56 -11.24 4.45 5.56
CA PRO A 56 -10.02 4.48 4.74
C PRO A 56 -9.12 3.25 4.90
N LEU A 57 -9.12 2.60 6.07
CA LEU A 57 -8.38 1.36 6.26
C LEU A 57 -8.98 0.20 5.47
N LEU A 58 -10.31 0.12 5.38
CA LEU A 58 -10.96 -0.85 4.50
C LEU A 58 -10.63 -0.55 3.05
N LEU A 59 -10.67 0.71 2.61
CA LEU A 59 -10.30 1.08 1.23
C LEU A 59 -8.87 0.65 0.90
N ALA A 60 -7.91 0.86 1.80
CA ALA A 60 -6.54 0.42 1.60
C ALA A 60 -6.41 -1.12 1.48
N VAL A 61 -7.20 -1.87 2.26
CA VAL A 61 -7.29 -3.32 2.12
C VAL A 61 -7.91 -3.71 0.78
N MET A 62 -8.97 -3.02 0.35
CA MET A 62 -9.63 -3.30 -0.92
C MET A 62 -8.72 -3.02 -2.12
N GLU A 63 -7.97 -1.92 -2.10
CA GLU A 63 -6.95 -1.65 -3.12
C GLU A 63 -5.91 -2.77 -3.18
N SER A 64 -5.44 -3.23 -2.03
CA SER A 64 -4.48 -4.35 -1.97
C SER A 64 -5.08 -5.64 -2.54
N VAL A 65 -6.34 -5.92 -2.22
CA VAL A 65 -7.04 -7.12 -2.68
C VAL A 65 -7.27 -7.08 -4.19
N VAL A 66 -7.76 -5.97 -4.73
CA VAL A 66 -7.98 -5.77 -6.18
C VAL A 66 -6.68 -5.84 -6.94
N PHE A 67 -5.61 -5.21 -6.42
CA PHE A 67 -4.29 -5.31 -7.00
C PHE A 67 -3.82 -6.76 -7.07
N LEU A 68 -3.93 -7.52 -5.97
CA LEU A 68 -3.47 -8.90 -5.89
C LEU A 68 -4.30 -9.86 -6.76
N SER A 69 -5.62 -9.71 -6.82
CA SER A 69 -6.50 -10.64 -7.54
C SER A 69 -6.74 -10.28 -9.00
N GLY A 70 -6.61 -8.99 -9.35
CA GLY A 70 -6.98 -8.47 -10.66
C GLY A 70 -5.81 -8.16 -11.57
N SER A 71 -4.58 -8.05 -11.04
CA SER A 71 -3.42 -7.73 -11.89
C SER A 71 -2.92 -8.96 -12.65
N ASP A 72 -2.33 -8.72 -13.81
CA ASP A 72 -1.76 -9.75 -14.67
C ASP A 72 -0.59 -10.49 -13.99
N GLU A 73 -0.34 -11.73 -14.42
CA GLU A 73 0.74 -12.58 -13.87
C GLU A 73 2.15 -11.96 -14.06
N SER A 74 2.29 -11.06 -15.03
CA SER A 74 3.51 -10.27 -15.27
C SER A 74 3.77 -9.23 -14.17
N VAL A 75 2.72 -8.82 -13.44
CA VAL A 75 2.76 -7.85 -12.35
C VAL A 75 2.79 -8.57 -11.00
N VAL A 76 1.91 -9.54 -10.79
CA VAL A 76 1.74 -10.26 -9.52
C VAL A 76 1.80 -11.76 -9.75
N HIS A 77 2.70 -12.46 -9.05
CA HIS A 77 2.77 -13.92 -9.11
C HIS A 77 1.49 -14.55 -8.51
N PRO A 78 0.70 -15.35 -9.25
CA PRO A 78 -0.62 -15.82 -8.81
C PRO A 78 -0.61 -16.58 -7.48
N ASP A 79 0.28 -17.58 -7.32
CA ASP A 79 0.35 -18.37 -6.08
C ASP A 79 0.72 -17.52 -4.85
N ALA A 80 1.52 -16.48 -5.05
CA ALA A 80 1.90 -15.56 -3.99
C ALA A 80 0.72 -14.64 -3.63
N ALA A 81 -0.03 -14.18 -4.63
CA ALA A 81 -1.24 -13.40 -4.44
C ALA A 81 -2.28 -14.18 -3.63
N GLU A 82 -2.59 -15.41 -4.05
CA GLU A 82 -3.55 -16.29 -3.35
C GLU A 82 -3.15 -16.50 -1.88
N SER A 83 -1.85 -16.77 -1.64
CA SER A 83 -1.32 -16.93 -0.29
C SER A 83 -1.48 -15.67 0.58
N VAL A 84 -1.38 -14.47 0.01
CA VAL A 84 -1.56 -13.22 0.75
C VAL A 84 -3.05 -12.90 0.94
N LEU A 85 -3.88 -13.09 -0.09
CA LEU A 85 -5.33 -12.91 -0.03
C LEU A 85 -5.96 -13.78 1.06
N SER A 86 -5.58 -15.06 1.13
CA SER A 86 -6.03 -15.97 2.20
C SER A 86 -5.69 -15.45 3.60
N ARG A 87 -4.50 -14.85 3.78
CA ARG A 87 -4.09 -14.23 5.06
C ARG A 87 -4.85 -12.95 5.38
N ILE A 88 -5.18 -12.14 4.36
CA ILE A 88 -6.00 -10.94 4.53
C ILE A 88 -7.39 -11.36 5.02
N ILE A 89 -8.05 -12.29 4.32
CA ILE A 89 -9.36 -12.83 4.70
C ILE A 89 -9.30 -13.40 6.12
N GLY A 90 -8.34 -14.27 6.41
CA GLY A 90 -8.15 -14.85 7.74
C GLY A 90 -7.85 -13.83 8.85
N THR A 91 -7.36 -12.63 8.49
CA THR A 91 -7.18 -11.53 9.45
C THR A 91 -8.50 -10.77 9.68
N LEU A 92 -9.27 -10.53 8.62
CA LEU A 92 -10.56 -9.86 8.70
C LEU A 92 -11.61 -10.69 9.45
N THR A 93 -11.57 -12.02 9.34
CA THR A 93 -12.47 -12.91 10.12
C THR A 93 -12.24 -12.82 11.63
N ARG A 94 -11.04 -12.39 12.08
CA ARG A 94 -10.70 -12.20 13.50
C ARG A 94 -11.24 -10.91 14.11
N LEU A 95 -11.86 -10.04 13.31
CA LEU A 95 -12.54 -8.86 13.82
C LEU A 95 -13.66 -9.29 14.78
N ASP A 96 -13.88 -8.50 15.84
CA ASP A 96 -15.09 -8.62 16.65
C ASP A 96 -16.34 -8.27 15.84
N ASP A 97 -17.52 -8.65 16.33
CA ASP A 97 -18.77 -8.50 15.58
C ASP A 97 -19.09 -7.03 15.25
N THR A 98 -18.77 -6.08 16.14
CA THR A 98 -18.99 -4.66 15.87
C THR A 98 -18.14 -4.19 14.70
N ARG A 99 -16.84 -4.52 14.70
CA ARG A 99 -15.94 -4.16 13.60
C ARG A 99 -16.27 -4.90 12.31
N ARG A 100 -16.62 -6.19 12.40
CA ARG A 100 -17.01 -6.99 11.24
C ARG A 100 -18.26 -6.43 10.57
N ASN A 101 -19.31 -6.14 11.34
CA ASN A 101 -20.53 -5.55 10.81
C ASN A 101 -20.25 -4.21 10.14
N ARG A 102 -19.37 -3.39 10.71
CA ARG A 102 -18.98 -2.13 10.07
C ARG A 102 -18.29 -2.34 8.72
N VAL A 103 -17.39 -3.30 8.62
CA VAL A 103 -16.75 -3.68 7.35
C VAL A 103 -17.78 -4.15 6.33
N LEU A 104 -18.74 -4.98 6.74
CA LEU A 104 -19.80 -5.48 5.85
C LEU A 104 -20.73 -4.36 5.36
N GLU A 105 -21.09 -3.40 6.22
CA GLU A 105 -21.84 -2.20 5.84
C GLU A 105 -21.06 -1.38 4.80
N ASP A 106 -19.78 -1.12 5.06
CA ASP A 106 -18.93 -0.34 4.17
C ASP A 106 -18.73 -1.04 2.80
N LEU A 107 -18.58 -2.37 2.79
CA LEU A 107 -18.56 -3.18 1.55
C LEU A 107 -19.88 -3.08 0.78
N ALA A 108 -21.02 -3.09 1.48
CA ALA A 108 -22.33 -2.92 0.86
C ALA A 108 -22.49 -1.50 0.27
N THR A 109 -22.02 -0.47 0.96
CA THR A 109 -21.97 0.91 0.44
C THR A 109 -21.10 0.99 -0.81
N LEU A 110 -19.91 0.38 -0.79
CA LEU A 110 -19.01 0.35 -1.95
C LEU A 110 -19.67 -0.37 -3.13
N LYS A 111 -20.25 -1.56 -2.91
CA LYS A 111 -20.97 -2.32 -3.94
C LYS A 111 -22.09 -1.51 -4.57
N GLY A 112 -22.86 -0.75 -3.79
CA GLY A 112 -23.91 0.13 -4.29
C GLY A 112 -23.40 1.30 -5.15
N HIS A 113 -22.11 1.63 -5.05
CA HIS A 113 -21.47 2.69 -5.81
C HIS A 113 -20.81 2.19 -7.11
N VAL A 114 -20.45 0.90 -7.19
CA VAL A 114 -19.87 0.28 -8.39
C VAL A 114 -20.78 0.50 -9.60
N SER A 115 -20.37 1.38 -10.51
CA SER A 115 -21.16 1.76 -11.68
C SER A 115 -20.33 2.47 -12.75
N GLY A 116 -20.54 2.10 -14.02
CA GLY A 116 -19.88 2.73 -15.15
C GLY A 116 -18.57 2.05 -15.59
N PRO A 117 -17.98 2.51 -16.69
CA PRO A 117 -16.87 1.83 -17.38
C PRO A 117 -15.52 1.89 -16.65
N GLN A 118 -15.39 2.75 -15.64
CA GLN A 118 -14.17 2.86 -14.84
C GLN A 118 -14.02 1.75 -13.80
N TRP A 119 -15.07 0.95 -13.58
CA TRP A 119 -15.03 -0.19 -12.68
C TRP A 119 -14.70 -1.47 -13.45
N PRO A 120 -13.90 -2.37 -12.88
CA PRO A 120 -13.70 -3.69 -13.45
C PRO A 120 -15.00 -4.47 -13.56
N ASP A 121 -15.15 -5.24 -14.64
CA ASP A 121 -16.28 -6.16 -14.80
C ASP A 121 -16.35 -7.16 -13.64
N GLY A 122 -17.56 -7.44 -13.14
CA GLY A 122 -17.75 -8.39 -12.05
C GLY A 122 -17.39 -7.86 -10.65
N MET A 123 -17.01 -6.58 -10.51
CA MET A 123 -16.61 -6.01 -9.21
C MET A 123 -17.73 -6.07 -8.16
N ALA A 124 -18.99 -5.90 -8.55
CA ALA A 124 -20.11 -5.99 -7.61
C ALA A 124 -20.29 -7.41 -7.04
N GLU A 125 -20.11 -8.42 -7.87
CA GLU A 125 -20.13 -9.84 -7.51
C GLU A 125 -18.92 -10.20 -6.65
N PHE A 126 -17.74 -9.67 -7.00
CA PHE A 126 -16.52 -9.83 -6.24
C PHE A 126 -16.67 -9.31 -4.79
N LEU A 127 -17.18 -8.07 -4.63
CA LEU A 127 -17.41 -7.48 -3.31
C LEU A 127 -18.41 -8.29 -2.46
N GLU A 128 -19.45 -8.84 -3.11
CA GLU A 128 -20.42 -9.70 -2.42
C GLU A 128 -19.78 -11.02 -1.96
N GLN A 129 -18.97 -11.66 -2.81
CA GLN A 129 -18.27 -12.89 -2.45
C GLN A 129 -17.25 -12.63 -1.32
N PHE A 130 -16.48 -11.56 -1.41
CA PHE A 130 -15.52 -11.16 -0.39
C PHE A 130 -16.19 -10.89 0.97
N ALA A 131 -17.36 -10.24 0.97
CA ALA A 131 -18.14 -10.02 2.19
C ALA A 131 -18.57 -11.34 2.85
N ARG A 132 -18.97 -12.35 2.06
CA ARG A 132 -19.33 -13.68 2.58
C ARG A 132 -18.13 -14.40 3.20
N GLU A 133 -16.94 -14.27 2.61
CA GLU A 133 -15.72 -14.89 3.15
C GLU A 133 -15.28 -14.27 4.49
N ILE A 134 -15.56 -12.98 4.69
CA ILE A 134 -15.31 -12.29 5.96
C ILE A 134 -16.37 -12.66 7.02
N ASN A 135 -17.57 -13.04 6.59
CA ASN A 135 -18.68 -13.44 7.46
C ASN A 135 -18.94 -14.97 7.44
N PRO A 136 -18.14 -15.78 8.13
CA PRO A 136 -18.32 -17.23 8.15
C PRO A 136 -19.62 -17.71 8.82
N GLY A 137 -20.43 -16.79 9.38
CA GLY A 137 -21.67 -17.09 10.09
C GLY A 137 -22.90 -17.35 9.22
N ASP A 138 -22.84 -17.11 7.90
CA ASP A 138 -23.99 -17.28 6.98
C ASP A 138 -23.90 -18.56 6.11
N ALA A 139 -22.91 -19.41 6.34
CA ALA A 139 -22.80 -20.72 5.70
C ALA A 139 -23.66 -21.76 6.46
N GLU A 140 -24.98 -21.65 6.34
CA GLU A 140 -25.95 -22.68 6.75
C GLU A 140 -26.72 -23.23 5.55
#